data_AF-A0A2N5CX15-F1
#
_entry.id   AF-A0A2N5CX15-F1
#
_cell.length_a   1.000
_cell.length_b   1.000
_cell.length_c   1.000
_cell.angle_alpha   90.00
_cell.angle_beta   90.00
_cell.angle_gamma   90.00
#
_symmetry.space_group_name_H-M   'P 1'
#
loop_
_entity.id
_entity.type
_entity.pdbx_description
1 polymer ?
#
loop_
_entity_poly.entity_id
_entity_poly.type
_entity_poly.pdbx_seq_one_letter_code
_entity_poly.pdbx_strand_id
1 'polypeptide(L)'
;MGRFVSSLLALAALSACDRAPPRTDALLSADGRTIAMSGGAGGAAHACFSCHGLDGMGDGVSVPRLASLDAGYLQKQMEDYASGIRPDKVMGPVVKPLDDRARRAVALYYSSLPTAGSDIPGGAPPALWTGGDAGRGLAPCAACHGTEGQGVGAGQPALAGQPAAYTIDQFARWRRAVRRNDPRGVMTTIASKLSEDEVAALAAWLETQPASPAPASGVASASAVEAAAAGSAASREGRRRDR
;
A
#
# COMPACT_ATOMS: atom_id res chain seq x y z
N MET A 1 -43.54 31.63 -53.90
CA MET A 1 -43.38 31.30 -52.47
C MET A 1 -42.59 30.01 -52.34
N GLY A 2 -41.32 30.10 -51.92
CA GLY A 2 -40.42 28.96 -51.78
C GLY A 2 -40.52 28.30 -50.40
N ARG A 3 -40.12 27.03 -50.33
CA ARG A 3 -39.78 26.34 -49.08
C ARG A 3 -38.50 25.53 -49.30
N PHE A 4 -37.39 26.05 -48.79
CA PHE A 4 -36.12 25.34 -48.68
C PHE A 4 -36.16 24.49 -47.41
N VAL A 5 -35.87 23.19 -47.54
CA VAL A 5 -35.67 22.28 -46.42
C VAL A 5 -34.15 22.16 -46.23
N SER A 6 -33.62 22.81 -45.19
CA SER A 6 -32.22 22.64 -44.75
C SER A 6 -32.13 21.47 -43.78
N SER A 7 -31.49 20.39 -44.22
CA SER A 7 -31.09 19.27 -43.36
C SER A 7 -29.84 19.65 -42.57
N LEU A 8 -29.99 19.85 -41.25
CA LEU A 8 -28.89 20.01 -40.31
C LEU A 8 -28.31 18.63 -39.98
N LEU A 9 -27.04 18.40 -40.37
CA LEU A 9 -26.20 17.32 -39.89
C LEU A 9 -25.89 17.56 -38.40
N ALA A 10 -26.37 16.69 -37.52
CA ALA A 10 -25.98 16.69 -36.11
C ALA A 10 -24.63 15.96 -35.94
N LEU A 11 -23.55 16.71 -35.72
CA LEU A 11 -22.29 16.16 -35.22
C LEU A 11 -22.48 15.74 -33.75
N ALA A 12 -22.54 14.43 -33.50
CA ALA A 12 -22.46 13.89 -32.15
C ALA A 12 -21.00 13.97 -31.66
N ALA A 13 -20.69 14.98 -30.84
CA ALA A 13 -19.42 15.06 -30.14
C ALA A 13 -19.39 13.99 -29.02
N LEU A 14 -18.59 12.93 -29.22
CA LEU A 14 -18.21 11.99 -28.17
C LEU A 14 -17.34 12.74 -27.14
N SER A 15 -17.97 13.26 -26.08
CA SER A 15 -17.27 13.78 -24.91
C SER A 15 -16.76 12.57 -24.11
N ALA A 16 -15.50 12.20 -24.34
CA ALA A 16 -14.80 11.26 -23.49
C ALA A 16 -14.53 11.95 -22.14
N CYS A 17 -15.26 11.55 -21.11
CA CYS A 17 -15.01 11.99 -19.74
C CYS A 17 -13.76 11.30 -19.19
N ASP A 18 -12.59 11.87 -19.44
CA ASP A 18 -11.43 11.58 -18.59
C ASP A 18 -11.72 12.13 -17.19
N ARG A 19 -11.88 11.23 -16.21
CA ARG A 19 -11.96 11.60 -14.80
C ARG A 19 -10.57 12.04 -14.35
N ALA A 20 -10.29 13.33 -14.51
CA ALA A 20 -9.16 13.94 -13.81
C ALA A 20 -9.33 13.68 -12.29
N PRO A 21 -8.25 13.33 -11.57
CA PRO A 21 -8.32 13.17 -10.13
C PRO A 21 -8.84 14.48 -9.49
N PRO A 22 -9.63 14.40 -8.41
CA PRO A 22 -10.18 15.59 -7.79
C PRO A 22 -9.04 16.53 -7.37
N ARG A 23 -9.24 17.85 -7.54
CA ARG A 23 -8.20 18.88 -7.28
C ARG A 23 -7.56 18.75 -5.89
N THR A 24 -8.30 18.23 -4.91
CA THR A 24 -7.81 17.95 -3.56
C THR A 24 -6.68 16.93 -3.55
N ASP A 25 -6.79 15.85 -4.32
CA ASP A 25 -5.83 14.76 -4.35
C ASP A 25 -4.54 15.19 -5.06
N ALA A 26 -4.67 16.01 -6.10
CA ALA A 26 -3.52 16.61 -6.79
C ALA A 26 -2.72 17.55 -5.85
N LEU A 27 -3.41 18.38 -5.06
CA LEU A 27 -2.77 19.25 -4.07
C LEU A 27 -2.14 18.44 -2.91
N LEU A 28 -2.83 17.43 -2.41
CA LEU A 28 -2.30 16.52 -1.39
C LEU A 28 -1.08 15.75 -1.91
N SER A 29 -1.07 15.30 -3.17
CA SER A 29 0.09 14.64 -3.77
C SER A 29 1.27 15.61 -3.96
N ALA A 30 1.02 16.86 -4.36
CA ALA A 30 2.06 17.89 -4.46
C ALA A 30 2.70 18.20 -3.09
N ASP A 31 1.89 18.32 -2.03
CA ASP A 31 2.36 18.43 -0.65
C ASP A 31 3.16 17.17 -0.25
N GLY A 32 2.66 16.00 -0.65
CA GLY A 32 3.29 14.70 -0.41
C GLY A 32 4.69 14.60 -1.01
N ARG A 33 4.88 15.06 -2.25
CA ARG A 33 6.20 15.13 -2.89
C ARG A 33 7.14 16.03 -2.09
N THR A 34 6.68 17.21 -1.69
CA THR A 34 7.49 18.15 -0.90
C THR A 34 7.94 17.51 0.42
N ILE A 35 7.03 16.83 1.12
CA ILE A 35 7.37 16.12 2.37
C ILE A 35 8.33 14.96 2.10
N ALA A 36 8.11 14.16 1.05
CA ALA A 36 9.00 13.05 0.69
C ALA A 36 10.44 13.51 0.38
N MET A 37 10.60 14.72 -0.20
CA MET A 37 11.90 15.29 -0.54
C MET A 37 12.57 16.06 0.60
N SER A 38 11.80 16.57 1.56
CA SER A 38 12.32 17.45 2.63
C SER A 38 12.27 16.83 4.03
N GLY A 39 11.51 15.75 4.22
CA GLY A 39 11.16 15.18 5.51
C GLY A 39 10.06 15.93 6.27
N GLY A 40 9.53 17.03 5.71
CA GLY A 40 8.46 17.82 6.31
C GLY A 40 8.79 18.26 7.74
N ALA A 41 7.87 18.01 8.68
CA ALA A 41 8.07 18.32 10.09
C ALA A 41 9.21 17.52 10.76
N GLY A 42 9.67 16.42 10.15
CA GLY A 42 10.85 15.68 10.58
C GLY A 42 12.19 16.30 10.13
N GLY A 43 12.16 17.27 9.21
CA GLY A 43 13.35 17.91 8.66
C GLY A 43 14.14 17.01 7.70
N ALA A 44 15.19 17.59 7.08
CA ALA A 44 15.92 16.97 5.98
C ALA A 44 16.53 15.59 6.31
N ALA A 45 16.89 15.34 7.56
CA ALA A 45 17.39 14.05 8.03
C ALA A 45 16.35 12.91 7.94
N HIS A 46 15.07 13.25 7.77
CA HIS A 46 13.95 12.32 7.63
C HIS A 46 13.31 12.38 6.24
N ALA A 47 14.02 12.94 5.24
CA ALA A 47 13.55 12.94 3.87
C ALA A 47 13.48 11.51 3.30
N CYS A 48 12.29 11.09 2.90
CA CYS A 48 11.98 9.71 2.51
C CYS A 48 12.82 9.22 1.34
N PHE A 49 13.08 10.08 0.35
CA PHE A 49 13.84 9.73 -0.86
C PHE A 49 15.28 9.29 -0.56
N SER A 50 15.85 9.73 0.57
CA SER A 50 17.23 9.41 0.94
C SER A 50 17.46 7.91 1.20
N CYS A 51 16.39 7.18 1.53
CA CYS A 51 16.42 5.72 1.65
C CYS A 51 15.58 5.05 0.56
N HIS A 52 14.37 5.56 0.29
CA HIS A 52 13.43 4.91 -0.63
C HIS A 52 13.64 5.25 -2.11
N GLY A 53 14.66 6.06 -2.44
CA GLY A 53 14.92 6.51 -3.79
C GLY A 53 14.01 7.65 -4.25
N LEU A 54 14.45 8.35 -5.30
CA LEU A 54 13.68 9.45 -5.92
C LEU A 54 12.42 8.95 -6.64
N ASP A 55 12.49 7.73 -7.16
CA ASP A 55 11.40 7.02 -7.83
C ASP A 55 10.58 6.16 -6.87
N GLY A 56 10.95 6.07 -5.59
CA GLY A 56 10.27 5.24 -4.62
C GLY A 56 10.53 3.74 -4.78
N MET A 57 11.57 3.34 -5.52
CA MET A 57 11.88 1.92 -5.78
C MET A 57 12.70 1.25 -4.68
N GLY A 58 13.16 2.00 -3.67
CA GLY A 58 14.03 1.48 -2.61
C GLY A 58 15.50 1.44 -3.02
N ASP A 59 16.30 0.67 -2.29
CA ASP A 59 17.74 0.49 -2.54
C ASP A 59 18.06 -0.78 -3.37
N GLY A 60 17.03 -1.53 -3.75
CA GLY A 60 17.17 -2.82 -4.44
C GLY A 60 17.73 -3.96 -3.57
N VAL A 61 17.83 -3.76 -2.25
CA VAL A 61 18.40 -4.74 -1.32
C VAL A 61 17.48 -4.98 -0.13
N SER A 62 17.18 -3.94 0.66
CA SER A 62 16.49 -4.08 1.95
C SER A 62 15.53 -2.94 2.28
N VAL A 63 15.69 -1.78 1.65
CA VAL A 63 14.76 -0.67 1.77
C VAL A 63 13.61 -0.93 0.80
N PRO A 64 12.35 -1.01 1.30
CA PRO A 64 11.24 -1.44 0.47
C PRO A 64 10.88 -0.42 -0.61
N ARG A 65 10.36 -0.95 -1.71
CA ARG A 65 9.64 -0.17 -2.72
C ARG A 65 8.38 0.43 -2.11
N LEU A 66 8.16 1.72 -2.34
CA LEU A 66 6.94 2.46 -2.01
C LEU A 66 6.13 2.83 -3.26
N ALA A 67 6.79 3.01 -4.40
CA ALA A 67 6.17 3.36 -5.68
C ALA A 67 5.01 2.40 -5.99
N SER A 68 3.89 2.89 -6.49
CA SER A 68 2.72 2.09 -6.88
C SER A 68 2.08 1.22 -5.78
N LEU A 69 2.53 1.30 -4.52
CA LEU A 69 1.82 0.67 -3.43
C LEU A 69 0.52 1.41 -3.16
N ASP A 70 -0.49 0.65 -2.73
CA ASP A 70 -1.79 1.22 -2.39
C ASP A 70 -1.66 2.35 -1.35
N ALA A 71 -2.34 3.47 -1.60
CA ALA A 71 -2.24 4.66 -0.77
C ALA A 71 -2.79 4.41 0.64
N GLY A 72 -3.89 3.65 0.76
CA GLY A 72 -4.44 3.24 2.05
C GLY A 72 -3.48 2.35 2.84
N TYR A 73 -2.82 1.40 2.17
CA TYR A 73 -1.77 0.58 2.77
C TYR A 73 -0.59 1.43 3.27
N LEU A 74 -0.06 2.33 2.44
CA LEU A 74 1.06 3.21 2.81
C LEU A 74 0.72 4.10 4.01
N GLN A 75 -0.46 4.74 3.98
CA GLN A 75 -0.96 5.53 5.10
C GLN A 75 -1.01 4.71 6.38
N LYS A 76 -1.65 3.53 6.33
CA LYS A 76 -1.75 2.63 7.48
C LYS A 76 -0.38 2.23 8.02
N GLN A 77 0.59 1.91 7.16
CA GLN A 77 1.93 1.54 7.64
C GLN A 77 2.61 2.71 8.35
N MET A 78 2.49 3.93 7.84
CA MET A 78 3.04 5.12 8.50
C MET A 78 2.35 5.40 9.84
N GLU A 79 1.03 5.25 9.93
CA GLU A 79 0.28 5.37 11.19
C GLU A 79 0.71 4.31 12.22
N ASP A 80 0.90 3.06 11.77
CA ASP A 80 1.34 1.96 12.63
C ASP A 80 2.79 2.14 13.12
N TYR A 81 3.68 2.68 12.29
CA TYR A 81 5.03 3.04 12.70
C TYR A 81 5.03 4.18 13.72
N ALA A 82 4.25 5.23 13.48
CA ALA A 82 4.21 6.42 14.33
C ALA A 82 3.59 6.11 15.70
N SER A 83 2.58 5.24 15.75
CA SER A 83 1.93 4.78 16.98
C SER A 83 2.73 3.70 17.73
N GLY A 84 3.70 3.06 17.06
CA GLY A 84 4.48 1.96 17.61
C GLY A 84 3.80 0.59 17.51
N ILE A 85 2.61 0.49 16.92
CA ILE A 85 1.94 -0.79 16.62
C ILE A 85 2.77 -1.65 15.67
N ARG A 86 3.52 -1.01 14.76
CA ARG A 86 4.60 -1.60 13.97
C ARG A 86 5.92 -1.02 14.46
N PRO A 87 6.60 -1.63 15.45
CA PRO A 87 7.87 -1.13 15.95
C PRO A 87 8.96 -1.17 14.88
N ASP A 88 9.66 -0.05 14.68
CA ASP A 88 10.85 0.02 13.86
C ASP A 88 11.76 1.18 14.30
N LYS A 89 13.07 0.91 14.38
CA LYS A 89 14.06 1.88 14.88
C LYS A 89 14.40 2.97 13.87
N VAL A 90 14.11 2.75 12.59
CA VAL A 90 14.37 3.70 11.50
C VAL A 90 13.08 4.44 11.17
N MET A 91 12.03 3.71 10.81
CA MET A 91 10.79 4.33 10.31
C MET A 91 9.97 5.00 11.42
N GLY A 92 10.03 4.52 12.66
CA GLY A 92 9.33 5.16 13.78
C GLY A 92 9.70 6.65 13.95
N PRO A 93 10.99 6.99 14.14
CA PRO A 93 11.46 8.37 14.19
C PRO A 93 11.13 9.20 12.94
N VAL A 94 11.15 8.60 11.74
CA VAL A 94 10.86 9.29 10.47
C VAL A 94 9.40 9.76 10.40
N VAL A 95 8.44 8.91 10.77
CA VAL A 95 7.00 9.19 10.55
C VAL A 95 6.29 9.80 11.76
N LYS A 96 6.88 9.69 12.95
CA LYS A 96 6.29 10.22 14.20
C LYS A 96 6.07 11.75 14.17
N PRO A 97 6.97 12.57 13.62
CA PRO A 97 6.76 14.02 13.52
C PRO A 97 5.70 14.44 12.50
N LEU A 98 5.36 13.57 11.55
CA LEU A 98 4.34 13.85 10.52
C LEU A 98 2.95 13.73 11.14
N ASP A 99 2.07 14.69 10.92
CA ASP A 99 0.66 14.56 11.25
C ASP A 99 -0.09 13.66 10.26
N ASP A 100 -1.37 13.37 10.53
CA ASP A 100 -2.15 12.48 9.69
C ASP A 100 -2.37 13.02 8.27
N ARG A 101 -2.41 14.34 8.10
CA ARG A 101 -2.52 14.98 6.77
C ARG A 101 -1.23 14.76 5.99
N ALA A 102 -0.08 14.95 6.61
CA ALA A 102 1.23 14.73 6.02
C ALA A 102 1.45 13.26 5.63
N ARG A 103 1.07 12.32 6.50
CA ARG A 103 1.13 10.87 6.17
C ARG A 103 0.23 10.53 4.98
N ARG A 104 -1.00 11.06 4.93
CA ARG A 104 -1.90 10.90 3.77
C ARG A 104 -1.32 11.47 2.48
N ALA A 105 -0.75 12.67 2.55
CA ALA A 105 -0.11 13.33 1.42
C ALA A 105 1.05 12.49 0.85
N VAL A 106 1.95 12.02 1.72
CA VAL A 106 3.09 11.16 1.33
C VAL A 106 2.60 9.82 0.73
N ALA A 107 1.56 9.22 1.30
CA ALA A 107 0.98 7.99 0.78
C ALA A 107 0.42 8.17 -0.64
N LEU A 108 -0.34 9.23 -0.87
CA LEU A 108 -0.86 9.59 -2.19
C LEU A 108 0.28 9.81 -3.19
N TYR A 109 1.33 10.54 -2.79
CA TYR A 109 2.48 10.77 -3.64
C TYR A 109 3.16 9.46 -4.09
N TYR A 110 3.58 8.60 -3.15
CA TYR A 110 4.26 7.35 -3.50
C TYR A 110 3.36 6.36 -4.26
N SER A 111 2.06 6.31 -3.95
CA SER A 111 1.11 5.50 -4.71
C SER A 111 0.95 5.94 -6.17
N SER A 112 1.22 7.22 -6.46
CA SER A 112 1.12 7.79 -7.81
C SER A 112 2.40 7.64 -8.64
N LEU A 113 3.52 7.25 -8.01
CA LEU A 113 4.76 7.04 -8.74
C LEU A 113 4.63 5.80 -9.63
N PRO A 114 5.03 5.89 -10.91
CA PRO A 114 4.98 4.77 -11.81
C PRO A 114 6.00 3.72 -11.39
N THR A 115 5.72 2.46 -11.70
CA THR A 115 6.70 1.39 -11.67
C THR A 115 7.07 1.02 -13.10
N ALA A 116 8.35 0.73 -13.33
CA ALA A 116 8.75 0.15 -14.61
C ALA A 116 8.11 -1.25 -14.70
N GLY A 117 7.27 -1.46 -15.72
CA GLY A 117 6.92 -2.81 -16.14
C GLY A 117 8.20 -3.54 -16.55
N SER A 118 8.24 -4.85 -16.31
CA SER A 118 9.27 -5.71 -16.89
C SER A 118 8.62 -6.51 -18.00
N ASP A 119 9.18 -6.43 -19.20
CA ASP A 119 8.81 -7.30 -20.32
C ASP A 119 9.46 -8.69 -20.19
N ILE A 120 10.33 -8.89 -19.20
CA ILE A 120 10.91 -10.19 -18.91
C ILE A 120 9.85 -11.03 -18.18
N PRO A 121 9.45 -12.19 -18.75
CA PRO A 121 8.56 -13.10 -18.06
C PRO A 121 9.15 -13.47 -16.69
N GLY A 122 8.38 -13.24 -15.64
CA GLY A 122 8.75 -13.69 -14.31
C GLY A 122 9.00 -15.19 -14.29
N GLY A 123 9.89 -15.65 -13.40
CA GLY A 123 10.13 -17.08 -13.20
C GLY A 123 8.84 -17.80 -12.78
N ALA A 124 8.83 -19.14 -12.89
CA ALA A 124 7.70 -19.92 -12.40
C ALA A 124 7.49 -19.67 -10.89
N PRO A 125 6.24 -19.42 -10.44
CA PRO A 125 5.96 -19.17 -9.04
C PRO A 125 6.25 -20.42 -8.18
N PRO A 126 6.73 -20.25 -6.93
CA PRO A 126 6.80 -21.34 -5.97
C PRO A 126 5.43 -22.02 -5.80
N ALA A 127 5.40 -23.33 -5.59
CA ALA A 127 4.15 -24.08 -5.45
C ALA A 127 3.23 -23.53 -4.34
N LEU A 128 3.80 -23.01 -3.25
CA LEU A 128 3.06 -22.35 -2.18
C LEU A 128 2.31 -21.09 -2.63
N TRP A 129 2.85 -20.37 -3.61
CA TRP A 129 2.24 -19.13 -4.10
C TRP A 129 0.88 -19.41 -4.76
N THR A 130 0.83 -20.41 -5.64
CA THR A 130 -0.36 -20.73 -6.45
C THR A 130 -1.23 -21.83 -5.83
N GLY A 131 -0.63 -22.81 -5.14
CA GLY A 131 -1.31 -23.97 -4.59
C GLY A 131 -1.51 -23.94 -3.08
N GLY A 132 -0.76 -23.11 -2.35
CA GLY A 132 -0.74 -23.15 -0.89
C GLY A 132 -0.31 -24.53 -0.37
N ASP A 133 -0.79 -24.89 0.81
CA ASP A 133 -0.60 -26.21 1.42
C ASP A 133 -1.79 -26.50 2.34
N ALA A 134 -2.77 -27.27 1.82
CA ALA A 134 -3.97 -27.61 2.56
C ALA A 134 -3.68 -28.45 3.82
N GLY A 135 -2.62 -29.27 3.81
CA GLY A 135 -2.22 -30.09 4.96
C GLY A 135 -1.78 -29.25 6.15
N ARG A 136 -1.16 -28.09 5.89
CA ARG A 136 -0.84 -27.07 6.92
C ARG A 136 -1.92 -26.01 7.11
N GLY A 137 -3.02 -26.07 6.36
CA GLY A 137 -4.05 -25.03 6.34
C GLY A 137 -3.47 -23.68 5.89
N LEU A 138 -2.65 -23.70 4.83
CA LEU A 138 -2.10 -22.54 4.14
C LEU A 138 -2.86 -22.35 2.83
N ALA A 139 -3.61 -21.27 2.73
CA ALA A 139 -4.20 -20.87 1.46
C ALA A 139 -3.09 -20.41 0.48
N PRO A 140 -3.31 -20.50 -0.84
CA PRO A 140 -2.41 -19.91 -1.82
C PRO A 140 -2.16 -18.42 -1.53
N CYS A 141 -0.90 -17.99 -1.59
CA CYS A 141 -0.56 -16.57 -1.44
C CYS A 141 -1.28 -15.70 -2.47
N ALA A 142 -1.39 -16.22 -3.70
CA ALA A 142 -2.07 -15.58 -4.83
C ALA A 142 -3.55 -15.27 -4.56
N ALA A 143 -4.20 -16.01 -3.66
CA ALA A 143 -5.60 -15.78 -3.31
C ALA A 143 -5.84 -14.42 -2.65
N CYS A 144 -4.80 -13.83 -2.05
CA CYS A 144 -4.85 -12.50 -1.46
C CYS A 144 -3.91 -11.51 -2.15
N HIS A 145 -2.73 -11.93 -2.62
CA HIS A 145 -1.73 -11.02 -3.18
C HIS A 145 -1.73 -10.95 -4.72
N GLY A 146 -2.68 -11.63 -5.38
CA GLY A 146 -2.76 -11.68 -6.84
C GLY A 146 -1.84 -12.74 -7.45
N THR A 147 -2.10 -13.11 -8.70
CA THR A 147 -1.39 -14.19 -9.40
C THR A 147 0.12 -13.96 -9.52
N GLU A 148 0.53 -12.71 -9.67
CA GLU A 148 1.92 -12.28 -9.87
C GLU A 148 2.45 -11.46 -8.69
N GLY A 149 1.67 -11.30 -7.62
CA GLY A 149 2.03 -10.44 -6.48
C GLY A 149 1.64 -8.98 -6.70
N GLN A 150 0.79 -8.67 -7.67
CA GLN A 150 0.32 -7.31 -7.99
C GLN A 150 -0.61 -6.70 -6.93
N GLY A 151 -1.06 -7.49 -5.94
CA GLY A 151 -2.05 -7.07 -4.95
C GLY A 151 -3.46 -7.01 -5.53
N VAL A 152 -4.46 -6.95 -4.65
CA VAL A 152 -5.88 -6.89 -5.07
C VAL A 152 -6.65 -5.71 -4.45
N GLY A 153 -5.94 -4.77 -3.79
CA GLY A 153 -6.51 -3.53 -3.27
C GLY A 153 -6.28 -3.31 -1.77
N ALA A 154 -7.23 -2.64 -1.13
CA ALA A 154 -7.12 -2.20 0.26
C ALA A 154 -6.90 -3.37 1.24
N GLY A 155 -5.73 -3.39 1.88
CA GLY A 155 -5.35 -4.41 2.87
C GLY A 155 -4.63 -5.63 2.30
N GLN A 156 -4.53 -5.75 0.97
CA GLN A 156 -3.73 -6.77 0.29
C GLN A 156 -2.66 -6.09 -0.59
N PRO A 157 -1.50 -5.74 0.00
CA PRO A 157 -0.48 -4.97 -0.71
C PRO A 157 0.13 -5.77 -1.85
N ALA A 158 0.58 -5.04 -2.88
CA ALA A 158 1.46 -5.58 -3.90
C ALA A 158 2.80 -6.00 -3.28
N LEU A 159 3.24 -7.20 -3.64
CA LEU A 159 4.49 -7.81 -3.20
C LEU A 159 5.51 -7.93 -4.34
N ALA A 160 5.07 -7.92 -5.60
CA ALA A 160 5.94 -8.02 -6.76
C ALA A 160 6.96 -6.87 -6.79
N GLY A 161 8.21 -7.18 -7.10
CA GLY A 161 9.33 -6.24 -7.12
C GLY A 161 9.68 -5.67 -5.75
N GLN A 162 9.26 -6.29 -4.65
CA GLN A 162 9.80 -5.96 -3.32
C GLN A 162 11.15 -6.65 -3.12
N PRO A 163 12.13 -5.99 -2.48
CA PRO A 163 13.42 -6.61 -2.21
C PRO A 163 13.28 -7.89 -1.39
N ALA A 164 14.05 -8.92 -1.73
CA ALA A 164 13.97 -10.22 -1.08
C ALA A 164 14.33 -10.11 0.41
N ALA A 165 15.37 -9.34 0.75
CA ALA A 165 15.78 -9.17 2.14
C ALA A 165 14.72 -8.45 2.98
N TYR A 166 14.01 -7.46 2.40
CA TYR A 166 12.89 -6.81 3.06
C TYR A 166 11.77 -7.82 3.35
N THR A 167 11.40 -8.63 2.35
CA THR A 167 10.33 -9.63 2.47
C THR A 167 10.66 -10.67 3.54
N ILE A 168 11.89 -11.19 3.55
CA ILE A 168 12.39 -12.12 4.58
C ILE A 168 12.30 -11.50 5.97
N ASP A 169 12.74 -10.24 6.15
CA ASP A 169 12.64 -9.55 7.43
C ASP A 169 11.18 -9.40 7.89
N GLN A 170 10.23 -9.14 6.97
CA GLN A 170 8.82 -9.03 7.35
C GLN A 170 8.27 -10.34 7.91
N PHE A 171 8.56 -11.48 7.26
CA PHE A 171 8.21 -12.81 7.78
C PHE A 171 8.87 -13.10 9.13
N ALA A 172 10.15 -12.77 9.30
CA ALA A 172 10.85 -12.94 10.56
C ALA A 172 10.24 -12.10 11.70
N ARG A 173 9.82 -10.86 11.40
CA ARG A 173 9.15 -9.97 12.37
C ARG A 173 7.76 -10.46 12.76
N TRP A 174 6.99 -11.04 11.83
CA TRP A 174 5.72 -11.69 12.16
C TRP A 174 5.93 -12.96 13.00
N ARG A 175 6.88 -13.83 12.63
CA ARG A 175 7.22 -15.04 13.41
C ARG A 175 7.59 -14.74 14.86
N ARG A 176 8.38 -13.68 15.09
CA ARG A 176 8.76 -13.22 16.43
C ARG A 176 7.72 -12.34 17.11
N ALA A 177 6.56 -12.14 16.47
CA ALA A 177 5.50 -11.26 16.92
C ALA A 177 6.02 -9.84 17.27
N VAL A 178 7.01 -9.34 16.52
CA VAL A 178 7.47 -7.94 16.57
C VAL A 178 6.52 -7.09 15.72
N ARG A 179 6.14 -7.60 14.54
CA ARG A 179 5.11 -6.99 13.69
C ARG A 179 3.78 -7.68 13.99
N ARG A 180 2.77 -6.92 14.44
CA ARG A 180 1.41 -7.43 14.77
C ARG A 180 0.30 -6.56 14.18
N ASN A 181 0.63 -5.78 13.15
CA ASN A 181 -0.25 -4.79 12.57
C ASN A 181 -1.13 -5.34 11.44
N ASP A 182 -1.21 -6.67 11.30
CA ASP A 182 -2.05 -7.35 10.33
C ASP A 182 -3.46 -7.61 10.89
N PRO A 183 -4.53 -7.17 10.20
CA PRO A 183 -5.90 -7.41 10.66
C PRO A 183 -6.17 -8.89 10.89
N ARG A 184 -6.68 -9.24 12.08
CA ARG A 184 -7.01 -10.61 12.49
C ARG A 184 -5.82 -11.60 12.53
N GLY A 185 -4.58 -11.12 12.48
CA GLY A 185 -3.40 -11.99 12.62
C GLY A 185 -3.17 -12.95 11.44
N VAL A 186 -3.69 -12.61 10.24
CA VAL A 186 -3.58 -13.46 9.04
C VAL A 186 -2.13 -13.74 8.65
N MET A 187 -1.32 -12.70 8.49
CA MET A 187 0.09 -12.86 8.10
C MET A 187 0.94 -13.37 9.25
N THR A 188 0.61 -13.01 10.49
CA THR A 188 1.24 -13.60 11.68
C THR A 188 1.05 -15.12 11.70
N THR A 189 -0.17 -15.60 11.42
CA THR A 189 -0.48 -17.04 11.35
C THR A 189 0.24 -17.73 10.20
N ILE A 190 0.21 -17.15 8.99
CA ILE A 190 0.91 -17.70 7.81
C ILE A 190 2.40 -17.80 8.09
N ALA A 191 3.03 -16.73 8.58
CA ALA A 191 4.46 -16.70 8.86
C ALA A 191 4.88 -17.79 9.87
N SER A 192 4.05 -18.11 10.85
CA SER A 192 4.35 -19.15 11.85
C SER A 192 4.42 -20.57 11.27
N LYS A 193 3.86 -20.80 10.08
CA LYS A 193 3.76 -22.12 9.43
C LYS A 193 4.77 -22.34 8.31
N LEU A 194 5.47 -21.30 7.88
CA LEU A 194 6.44 -21.36 6.79
C LEU A 194 7.86 -21.61 7.32
N SER A 195 8.60 -22.48 6.62
CA SER A 195 10.04 -22.66 6.84
C SER A 195 10.82 -21.46 6.32
N GLU A 196 12.11 -21.37 6.69
CA GLU A 196 12.99 -20.30 6.19
C GLU A 196 13.27 -20.45 4.70
N ASP A 197 13.43 -21.68 4.21
CA ASP A 197 13.61 -21.98 2.78
C ASP A 197 12.37 -21.60 1.95
N GLU A 198 11.17 -21.84 2.48
CA GLU A 198 9.93 -21.45 1.82
C GLU A 198 9.79 -19.93 1.72
N VAL A 199 10.12 -19.22 2.80
CA VAL A 199 10.13 -17.75 2.80
C VAL A 199 11.19 -17.22 1.83
N ALA A 200 12.39 -17.81 1.79
CA ALA A 200 13.45 -17.43 0.88
C ALA A 200 13.04 -17.63 -0.58
N ALA A 201 12.41 -18.76 -0.92
CA ALA A 201 11.92 -19.05 -2.27
C ALA A 201 10.82 -18.07 -2.70
N LEU A 202 9.87 -17.75 -1.81
CA LEU A 202 8.84 -16.74 -2.08
C LEU A 202 9.44 -15.35 -2.29
N ALA A 203 10.37 -14.94 -1.42
CA ALA A 203 11.01 -13.64 -1.49
C ALA A 203 11.86 -13.48 -2.76
N ALA A 204 12.66 -14.49 -3.10
CA ALA A 204 13.49 -14.48 -4.31
C ALA A 204 12.63 -14.40 -5.58
N TRP A 205 11.53 -15.16 -5.63
CA TRP A 205 10.61 -15.07 -6.76
C TRP A 205 9.97 -13.69 -6.86
N LEU A 206 9.40 -13.16 -5.76
CA LEU A 206 8.75 -11.85 -5.73
C LEU A 206 9.65 -10.70 -6.17
N GLU A 207 10.92 -10.71 -5.78
CA GLU A 207 11.90 -9.70 -6.17
C GLU A 207 12.12 -9.64 -7.69
N THR A 208 12.01 -10.79 -8.38
CA THR A 208 12.14 -10.89 -9.83
C THR A 208 10.87 -10.54 -10.61
N GLN A 209 9.72 -10.44 -9.93
CA GLN A 209 8.46 -10.10 -10.58
C GLN A 209 8.41 -8.61 -10.93
N PRO A 210 7.81 -8.22 -12.08
CA PRO A 210 7.59 -6.83 -12.40
C PRO A 210 6.81 -6.13 -11.28
N ALA A 211 7.29 -4.96 -10.86
CA ALA A 211 6.53 -4.14 -9.95
C ALA A 211 5.27 -3.64 -10.68
N SER A 212 4.12 -4.25 -10.37
CA SER A 212 2.84 -3.87 -10.98
C SER A 212 2.11 -2.83 -10.13
N PRO A 213 1.35 -1.91 -10.77
CA PRO A 213 0.52 -0.96 -10.06
C PRO A 213 -0.56 -1.69 -9.25
N ALA A 214 -0.72 -1.31 -7.97
CA ALA A 214 -1.86 -1.74 -7.20
C ALA A 214 -3.15 -1.18 -7.82
N PRO A 215 -4.28 -1.92 -7.84
CA PRO A 215 -5.55 -1.32 -8.19
C PRO A 215 -5.85 -0.18 -7.22
N ALA A 216 -6.21 0.99 -7.75
CA ALA A 216 -6.43 2.20 -6.97
C ALA A 216 -7.51 1.98 -5.90
N SER A 217 -7.14 2.06 -4.63
CA SER A 217 -8.09 2.19 -3.53
C SER A 217 -7.97 3.58 -2.90
N GLY A 218 -9.10 4.14 -2.47
CA GLY A 218 -9.10 5.47 -1.86
C GLY A 218 -8.32 5.47 -0.53
N VAL A 219 -7.50 6.49 -0.31
CA VAL A 219 -6.98 6.78 1.05
C VAL A 219 -8.15 6.96 2.00
N ALA A 220 -8.02 6.42 3.21
CA ALA A 220 -8.99 6.67 4.26
C ALA A 220 -8.95 8.17 4.59
N SER A 221 -9.92 8.93 4.05
CA SER A 221 -10.22 10.27 4.53
C SER A 221 -10.45 10.16 6.04
N ALA A 222 -9.84 11.08 6.80
CA ALA A 222 -9.85 11.08 8.26
C ALA A 222 -11.21 10.63 8.83
N SER A 223 -11.31 9.37 9.26
CA SER A 223 -12.53 8.83 9.85
C SER A 223 -12.36 7.42 10.42
N ALA A 224 -11.37 6.60 10.05
CA ALA A 224 -11.28 5.26 10.66
C ALA A 224 -10.98 5.31 12.18
N VAL A 225 -10.14 6.27 12.60
CA VAL A 225 -9.81 6.49 14.02
C VAL A 225 -10.93 7.27 14.74
N GLU A 226 -11.57 8.24 14.06
CA GLU A 226 -12.72 8.98 14.60
C GLU A 226 -13.98 8.12 14.69
N ALA A 227 -14.22 7.21 13.75
CA ALA A 227 -15.32 6.24 13.77
C ALA A 227 -15.07 5.13 14.80
N ALA A 228 -13.81 4.70 14.98
CA ALA A 228 -13.44 3.79 16.07
C ALA A 228 -13.57 4.45 17.45
N ALA A 229 -13.21 5.74 17.56
CA ALA A 229 -13.38 6.53 18.78
C ALA A 229 -14.86 6.83 19.06
N ALA A 230 -15.65 7.17 18.04
CA ALA A 230 -17.09 7.41 18.14
C ALA A 230 -17.86 6.12 18.48
N GLY A 231 -17.49 4.98 17.90
CA GLY A 231 -18.06 3.67 18.26
C GLY A 231 -17.74 3.25 19.70
N SER A 232 -16.53 3.60 20.18
CA SER A 232 -16.11 3.35 21.57
C SER A 232 -16.80 4.31 22.57
N ALA A 233 -17.11 5.54 22.16
CA ALA A 233 -17.85 6.51 22.97
C ALA A 233 -19.35 6.15 23.05
N ALA A 234 -19.97 5.79 21.92
CA ALA A 234 -21.36 5.34 21.86
C ALA A 234 -21.61 4.08 22.71
N SER A 235 -20.67 3.14 22.72
CA SER A 235 -20.74 1.92 23.54
C SER A 235 -20.62 2.17 25.05
N ARG A 236 -20.00 3.28 25.47
CA ARG A 236 -19.91 3.67 26.89
C ARG A 236 -21.14 4.45 27.35
N GLU A 237 -21.72 5.26 26.47
CA GLU A 237 -22.94 6.03 26.75
C GLU A 237 -24.17 5.12 26.88
N GLY A 238 -24.30 4.09 26.02
CA GLY A 238 -25.37 3.10 26.15
C GLY A 238 -25.33 2.32 27.47
N ARG A 239 -24.13 1.99 27.95
CA ARG A 239 -23.93 1.26 29.23
C ARG A 239 -24.22 2.11 30.48
N ARG A 240 -24.23 3.45 30.36
CA ARG A 240 -24.55 4.38 31.46
C ARG A 240 -26.05 4.64 31.61
N ARG A 241 -26.86 4.40 30.57
CA ARG A 241 -28.31 4.65 30.59
C ARG A 241 -29.15 3.48 31.11
N ASP A 242 -28.58 2.28 31.19
CA ASP A 242 -29.23 1.06 31.69
C ASP A 242 -28.92 0.78 33.19
N ARG A 243 -28.62 1.83 33.98
CA ARG A 243 -28.44 1.78 35.44
C ARG A 243 -29.23 2.89 36.09
#